data_AF-A0A1I1L4F7-F1
#
_entry.id   AF-A0A1I1L4F7-F1
#
_cell.length_a   1.000
_cell.length_b   1.000
_cell.length_c   1.000
_cell.angle_alpha   90.00
_cell.angle_beta   90.00
_cell.angle_gamma   90.00
#
_symmetry.space_group_name_H-M   'P 1'
#
loop_
_entity.id
_entity.type
_entity.pdbx_description
1 polymer ?
#
loop_
_entity_poly.entity_id
_entity_poly.type
_entity_poly.pdbx_seq_one_letter_code
_entity_poly.pdbx_strand_id
1 'polypeptide(L)'
;MDCPACGSPVTLKVGPEQPLSTSLSDAVLAAGPDERVEVTRDCWNCGWHEVHQLRVESIDTTEGNEAAAKRTALVDEITGELAAIDDVATLEEALAEIRRQRQLEPPPNDTEEVIPE
;
A
#
# COMPACT_ATOMS: atom_id res chain seq x y z
N MET A 1 19.86 0.81 26.20
CA MET A 1 20.49 -0.34 26.89
C MET A 1 21.98 -0.11 26.86
N ASP A 2 22.67 -0.47 27.94
CA ASP A 2 24.10 -0.21 28.11
C ASP A 2 24.88 -1.52 28.05
N CYS A 3 26.12 -1.43 27.57
CA CYS A 3 27.04 -2.54 27.44
C CYS A 3 27.45 -3.02 28.85
N PRO A 4 27.32 -4.32 29.16
CA PRO A 4 27.68 -4.84 30.48
C PRO A 4 29.18 -4.75 30.77
N ALA A 5 30.03 -4.66 29.73
CA ALA A 5 31.48 -4.60 29.89
C ALA A 5 32.01 -3.19 30.15
N CYS A 6 31.40 -2.14 29.58
CA CYS A 6 31.96 -0.77 29.66
C CYS A 6 30.92 0.34 29.89
N GLY A 7 29.63 0.02 30.04
CA GLY A 7 28.56 0.98 30.29
C GLY A 7 28.19 1.89 29.12
N SER A 8 28.79 1.71 27.93
CA SER A 8 28.47 2.49 26.74
C SER A 8 27.19 2.00 26.05
N PRO A 9 26.49 2.84 25.26
CA PRO A 9 25.31 2.40 24.51
C PRO A 9 25.60 1.21 23.59
N VAL A 10 24.62 0.32 23.43
CA VAL A 10 24.68 -0.80 22.48
C VAL A 10 23.73 -0.61 21.30
N THR A 11 24.15 -1.06 20.13
CA THR A 11 23.30 -1.20 18.94
C THR A 11 22.60 -2.56 18.98
N LEU A 12 21.34 -2.61 18.59
CA LEU A 12 20.57 -3.83 18.43
C LEU A 12 20.28 -4.06 16.94
N LYS A 13 20.47 -5.29 16.46
CA LYS A 13 20.15 -5.72 15.10
C LYS A 13 19.32 -7.01 15.15
N VAL A 14 18.42 -7.18 14.21
CA VAL A 14 17.53 -8.34 14.15
C VAL A 14 17.80 -9.10 12.86
N GLY A 15 18.29 -10.33 12.99
CA GLY A 15 18.58 -11.27 11.91
C GLY A 15 19.63 -10.79 10.90
N PRO A 16 20.36 -11.71 10.26
CA PRO A 16 21.12 -11.35 9.06
C PRO A 16 20.22 -11.13 7.84
N GLU A 17 19.05 -11.78 7.82
CA GLU A 17 18.14 -11.81 6.67
C GLU A 17 17.07 -10.70 6.68
N GLN A 18 16.97 -9.93 7.77
CA GLN A 18 15.97 -8.87 7.87
C GLN A 18 16.56 -7.50 7.52
N PRO A 19 15.76 -6.58 6.93
CA PRO A 19 16.17 -5.20 6.75
C PRO A 19 16.70 -4.58 8.04
N LEU A 20 17.73 -3.74 7.93
CA LEU A 20 18.30 -3.02 9.08
C LEU A 20 17.29 -2.13 9.81
N SER A 21 16.21 -1.74 9.12
CA SER A 21 15.10 -0.96 9.66
C SER A 21 14.07 -1.80 10.43
N THR A 22 14.13 -3.13 10.35
CA THR A 22 13.12 -3.97 10.97
C THR A 22 13.20 -3.87 12.48
N SER A 23 12.06 -3.58 13.11
CA SER A 23 11.96 -3.56 14.56
C SER A 23 11.95 -4.99 15.11
N LEU A 24 12.42 -5.16 16.34
CA LEU A 24 12.35 -6.46 17.02
C LEU A 24 10.90 -6.96 17.14
N SER A 25 9.96 -6.06 17.39
CA SER A 25 8.53 -6.41 17.51
C SER A 25 7.99 -6.96 16.19
N ASP A 26 8.27 -6.30 15.08
CA ASP A 26 7.80 -6.75 13.75
C ASP A 26 8.42 -8.10 13.38
N ALA A 27 9.71 -8.28 13.66
CA ALA A 27 10.40 -9.54 13.45
C ALA A 27 9.79 -10.70 14.25
N VAL A 28 9.43 -10.45 15.51
CA VAL A 28 8.80 -11.44 16.39
C VAL A 28 7.38 -11.75 15.93
N LEU A 29 6.61 -10.75 15.51
CA LEU A 29 5.23 -10.94 15.01
C LEU A 29 5.18 -11.63 13.65
N ALA A 30 6.20 -11.46 12.82
CA ALA A 30 6.32 -12.10 11.51
C ALA A 30 6.94 -13.51 11.56
N ALA A 31 7.52 -13.90 12.69
CA ALA A 31 8.19 -15.19 12.84
C ALA A 31 7.19 -16.35 12.67
N GLY A 32 7.53 -17.29 11.80
CA GLY A 32 6.77 -18.51 11.61
C GLY A 32 6.83 -19.43 12.84
N PRO A 33 5.96 -20.47 12.89
CA PRO A 33 6.04 -21.50 13.91
C PRO A 33 7.44 -22.12 13.95
N ASP A 34 8.04 -22.14 15.15
CA ASP A 34 9.38 -22.66 15.40
C ASP A 34 10.55 -21.89 14.75
N GLU A 35 10.26 -20.78 14.05
CA GLU A 35 11.28 -19.89 13.53
C GLU A 35 12.06 -19.25 14.69
N ARG A 36 13.37 -19.10 14.48
CA ARG A 36 14.28 -18.46 15.44
C ARG A 36 14.68 -17.09 14.92
N VAL A 37 14.23 -16.06 15.64
CA VAL A 37 14.66 -14.68 15.40
C VAL A 37 15.99 -14.46 16.10
N GLU A 38 17.05 -14.23 15.32
CA GLU A 38 18.35 -13.86 15.87
C GLU A 38 18.37 -12.37 16.23
N VAL A 39 18.88 -12.04 17.42
CA VAL A 39 19.04 -10.66 17.87
C VAL A 39 20.47 -10.45 18.30
N THR A 40 21.16 -9.57 17.59
CA THR A 40 22.55 -9.21 17.88
C THR A 40 22.62 -7.90 18.64
N ARG A 41 23.49 -7.84 19.66
CA ARG A 41 23.83 -6.62 20.38
C ARG A 41 25.33 -6.35 20.26
N ASP A 42 25.65 -5.16 19.77
CA ASP A 42 27.02 -4.73 19.51
C ASP A 42 27.35 -3.49 20.35
N CYS A 43 28.49 -3.52 21.06
CA CYS A 43 29.08 -2.33 21.66
C CYS A 43 30.27 -1.86 20.81
N TRP A 44 30.09 -0.77 20.10
CA TRP A 44 31.15 -0.17 19.28
C TRP A 44 32.32 0.41 20.08
N ASN A 45 32.14 0.68 21.38
CA ASN A 45 33.19 1.27 22.21
C ASN A 45 34.25 0.25 22.67
N CYS A 46 33.82 -0.95 23.09
CA CYS A 46 34.73 -1.97 23.62
C CYS A 46 34.77 -3.27 22.81
N GLY A 47 33.99 -3.37 21.73
CA GLY A 47 33.92 -4.55 20.87
C GLY A 47 33.12 -5.72 21.46
N TRP A 48 32.43 -5.51 22.58
CA TRP A 48 31.53 -6.53 23.13
C TRP A 48 30.40 -6.85 22.13
N HIS A 49 30.14 -8.14 21.96
CA HIS A 49 29.19 -8.68 21.00
C HIS A 49 28.43 -9.83 21.65
N GLU A 50 27.12 -9.85 21.45
CA GLU A 50 26.22 -10.86 22.00
C GLU A 50 25.13 -11.21 20.99
N VAL A 51 24.85 -12.49 20.86
CA VAL A 51 23.80 -13.01 19.97
C VAL A 51 22.78 -13.79 20.80
N HIS A 52 21.52 -13.41 20.66
CA HIS A 52 20.37 -14.10 21.23
C HIS A 52 19.58 -14.79 20.14
N GLN A 53 18.96 -15.92 20.47
CA GLN A 53 17.96 -16.55 19.62
C GLN A 53 16.63 -16.57 20.36
N LEU A 54 15.63 -15.95 19.75
CA LEU A 54 14.26 -15.93 20.25
C LEU A 54 13.44 -16.93 19.43
N ARG A 55 12.72 -17.82 20.10
CA ARG A 55 11.69 -18.66 19.48
C ARG A 55 10.35 -18.25 20.06
N VAL A 56 9.40 -18.02 19.17
CA VAL A 56 8.03 -17.73 19.56
C VAL A 56 7.31 -19.06 19.74
N GLU A 57 6.86 -19.35 20.97
CA GLU A 57 6.11 -20.57 21.27
C GLU A 57 4.64 -20.43 20.86
N SER A 58 4.03 -19.29 21.18
CA SER A 58 2.68 -18.93 20.74
C SER A 58 2.52 -17.43 20.69
N ILE A 59 1.60 -16.97 19.84
CA ILE A 59 1.07 -15.60 19.86
C ILE A 59 -0.44 -15.74 19.93
N ASP A 60 -1.02 -15.31 21.05
CA ASP A 60 -2.46 -15.21 21.16
C ASP A 60 -2.92 -14.00 20.34
N THR A 61 -3.56 -14.27 19.21
CA THR A 61 -4.15 -13.24 18.38
C THR A 61 -5.62 -13.06 18.76
N THR A 62 -6.00 -11.85 19.14
CA THR A 62 -7.43 -11.48 19.16
C THR A 62 -7.92 -11.32 17.72
N GLU A 63 -9.23 -11.50 17.49
CA GLU A 63 -9.81 -11.13 16.19
C GLU A 63 -9.46 -9.67 15.86
N GLY A 64 -8.91 -9.47 14.66
CA GLY A 64 -8.66 -8.14 14.13
C GLY A 64 -9.98 -7.37 14.01
N ASN A 65 -9.90 -6.04 13.91
CA ASN A 65 -11.09 -5.22 13.70
C ASN A 65 -11.64 -5.45 12.29
N GLU A 66 -12.56 -6.39 12.15
CA GLU A 66 -13.19 -6.76 10.87
C GLU A 66 -13.86 -5.54 10.21
N ALA A 67 -14.46 -4.64 11.00
CA ALA A 67 -15.06 -3.41 10.49
C ALA A 67 -14.00 -2.45 9.92
N ALA A 68 -12.79 -2.40 10.50
CA ALA A 68 -11.69 -1.63 9.93
C ALA A 68 -11.19 -2.25 8.62
N ALA A 69 -11.03 -3.57 8.56
CA ALA A 69 -10.63 -4.26 7.32
C ALA A 69 -11.64 -4.05 6.19
N LYS A 70 -12.94 -4.19 6.49
CA LYS A 70 -14.03 -3.89 5.52
C LYS A 70 -14.01 -2.45 5.06
N ARG A 71 -13.76 -1.50 5.97
CA ARG A 71 -13.66 -0.08 5.63
C ARG A 71 -12.49 0.19 4.69
N THR A 72 -11.32 -0.39 4.95
CA THR A 72 -10.16 -0.24 4.06
C THR A 72 -10.45 -0.81 2.67
N ALA A 73 -11.05 -1.99 2.58
CA ALA A 73 -11.43 -2.58 1.28
C ALA A 73 -12.40 -1.68 0.49
N LEU A 74 -13.38 -1.06 1.15
CA LEU A 74 -14.28 -0.09 0.53
C LEU A 74 -13.56 1.18 0.06
N VAL A 75 -12.59 1.67 0.83
CA VAL A 75 -11.79 2.84 0.43
C VAL A 75 -10.93 2.53 -0.79
N ASP A 76 -10.34 1.33 -0.86
CA ASP A 76 -9.54 0.90 -2.01
C ASP A 76 -10.41 0.77 -3.27
N GLU A 77 -11.63 0.21 -3.14
CA GLU A 77 -12.62 0.14 -4.22
C GLU A 77 -12.99 1.53 -4.73
N ILE A 78 -13.38 2.45 -3.84
CA ILE A 78 -13.70 3.85 -4.19
C ILE A 78 -12.50 4.52 -4.87
N THR A 79 -11.29 4.30 -4.37
CA THR A 79 -10.07 4.89 -4.96
C THR A 79 -9.81 4.35 -6.37
N GLY A 80 -10.04 3.05 -6.58
CA GLY A 80 -9.96 2.43 -7.90
C GLY A 80 -11.01 2.98 -8.87
N GLU A 81 -12.25 3.15 -8.42
CA GLU A 81 -13.32 3.77 -9.22
C GLU A 81 -13.00 5.23 -9.55
N LEU A 82 -12.51 6.01 -8.59
CA LEU A 82 -12.07 7.39 -8.82
C LEU A 82 -10.93 7.47 -9.84
N ALA A 83 -9.98 6.54 -9.80
CA ALA A 83 -8.91 6.46 -10.80
C ALA A 83 -9.43 6.05 -12.19
N ALA A 84 -10.51 5.27 -12.26
CA ALA A 84 -11.16 4.89 -13.52
C ALA A 84 -12.01 6.02 -14.12
N ILE A 85 -12.47 6.97 -13.30
CA ILE A 85 -13.06 8.23 -13.75
C ILE A 85 -11.90 9.14 -14.20
N ASP A 86 -11.31 8.78 -15.34
CA ASP A 86 -10.02 9.31 -15.81
C ASP A 86 -10.05 10.83 -16.02
N ASP A 87 -11.19 11.40 -16.45
CA ASP A 87 -11.46 12.83 -16.37
C ASP A 87 -12.92 13.16 -16.77
N VAL A 88 -13.74 13.59 -15.80
CA VAL A 88 -15.09 14.09 -16.09
C VAL A 88 -15.05 15.30 -17.02
N ALA A 89 -14.02 16.14 -16.93
CA ALA A 89 -13.87 17.32 -17.77
C ALA A 89 -13.69 16.92 -19.25
N THR A 90 -12.97 15.84 -19.53
CA THR A 90 -12.82 15.30 -20.90
C THR A 90 -14.16 14.82 -21.48
N LEU A 91 -15.03 14.19 -20.67
CA LEU A 91 -16.38 13.82 -21.11
C LEU A 91 -17.28 15.04 -21.34
N GLU A 92 -17.18 16.06 -20.49
CA GLU A 92 -17.90 17.32 -20.66
C GLU A 92 -17.45 18.07 -21.92
N GLU A 93 -16.15 18.08 -22.22
CA GLU A 93 -15.58 18.71 -23.40
C GLU A 93 -16.03 18.01 -24.69
N ALA A 94 -16.04 16.66 -24.70
CA ALA A 94 -16.58 15.88 -25.81
C ALA A 94 -18.08 16.14 -26.04
N LEU A 95 -18.88 16.25 -24.97
CA LEU A 95 -20.30 16.58 -25.06
C LEU A 95 -20.52 17.99 -25.63
N ALA A 96 -19.72 18.96 -25.20
CA ALA A 96 -19.78 20.33 -25.71
C ALA A 96 -19.48 20.37 -27.22
N GLU A 97 -18.51 19.59 -27.68
CA GLU A 97 -18.16 19.50 -29.09
C GLU A 97 -19.27 18.86 -29.94
N ILE A 98 -19.89 17.76 -29.47
CA ILE A 98 -21.04 17.14 -30.15
C ILE A 98 -22.20 18.14 -30.29
N ARG A 99 -22.46 18.95 -29.26
CA ARG A 99 -23.51 19.98 -29.31
C ARG A 99 -23.18 21.08 -30.34
N ARG A 100 -21.91 21.49 -30.46
CA ARG A 100 -21.48 22.43 -31.51
C ARG A 100 -21.70 21.85 -32.90
N GLN A 101 -21.29 20.61 -33.13
CA GLN A 101 -21.41 19.97 -34.45
C GLN A 101 -22.87 19.89 -34.91
N ARG A 102 -23.79 19.51 -34.02
CA ARG A 102 -25.24 19.50 -34.31
C ARG A 102 -25.84 20.87 -34.61
N GLN A 103 -25.27 21.95 -34.09
CA GLN A 103 -25.71 23.32 -34.40
C GLN A 103 -25.17 23.81 -35.74
N LEU A 104 -24.06 23.24 -36.21
CA LEU A 104 -23.42 23.57 -37.48
C LEU A 104 -23.89 22.68 -38.63
N GLU A 105 -24.50 21.52 -38.33
CA GLU A 105 -25.18 20.69 -39.34
C GLU A 105 -26.39 21.45 -39.91
N PRO A 106 -26.44 21.68 -41.23
CA PRO A 106 -27.61 22.26 -41.87
C PRO A 106 -28.80 21.28 -41.71
N PRO A 107 -30.04 21.79 -41.65
CA PRO A 107 -31.19 20.90 -41.66
C PRO A 107 -31.13 20.00 -42.91
N PRO A 108 -31.60 18.74 -42.81
CA PRO A 108 -31.66 17.86 -43.98
C PRO A 108 -32.41 18.59 -45.08
N ASN A 109 -31.75 18.72 -46.23
CA ASN A 109 -32.33 19.37 -47.39
C ASN A 109 -33.48 18.46 -47.86
N ASP A 110 -34.72 18.86 -47.60
CA ASP A 110 -35.93 18.26 -48.15
C ASP A 110 -35.87 18.42 -49.67
N THR A 111 -35.09 17.56 -50.32
CA THR A 111 -35.09 17.44 -51.76
C THR A 111 -36.15 16.40 -52.06
N GLU A 112 -37.40 16.87 -52.17
CA GLU A 112 -38.44 16.12 -52.87
C GLU A 112 -37.89 15.73 -54.24
N GLU A 113 -37.55 14.45 -54.41
CA GLU A 113 -37.40 13.84 -55.71
C GLU A 113 -38.80 13.84 -56.37
N VAL A 114 -39.09 14.89 -57.12
CA VAL A 114 -40.20 14.90 -58.07
C VAL A 114 -39.85 13.90 -59.17
N ILE A 115 -40.44 12.70 -59.08
CA ILE A 115 -40.41 11.71 -60.16
C ILE A 115 -41.42 12.18 -61.23
N PRO A 116 -41.00 12.52 -62.46
CA PRO A 116 -41.92 12.78 -63.55
C PRO A 116 -42.43 11.47 -64.18
N GLU A 117 -43.67 11.53 -64.68
CA GLU A 117 -44.56 10.44 -65.16
C GLU A 117 -43.94 9.34 -66.02
#